data_AF-A0A7C7EDP8-F1
#
_entry.id   AF-A0A7C7EDP8-F1
#
_cell.length_a   1.000
_cell.length_b   1.000
_cell.length_c   1.000
_cell.angle_alpha   90.00
_cell.angle_beta   90.00
_cell.angle_gamma   90.00
#
_symmetry.space_group_name_H-M   'P 1'
#
loop_
_entity.id
_entity.type
_entity.pdbx_description
1 polymer ?
#
loop_
_entity_poly.entity_id
_entity_poly.type
_entity_poly.pdbx_seq_one_letter_code
_entity_poly.pdbx_strand_id
1 'polypeptide(L)' 'MEVVAATNNRHKLQEIRDILKDMGYKVLSLQDVGIEVDIEETGKTFRENALIKAREIHK' A
#
# COMPACT_ATOMS: atom_id res chain seq x y z
N MET A 1 -12.05 -8.87 -5.06
CA MET A 1 -11.01 -8.13 -5.83
C MET A 1 -9.81 -7.95 -4.92
N GLU A 2 -8.59 -8.03 -5.44
CA GLU A 2 -7.36 -7.89 -4.63
C GLU A 2 -6.78 -6.49 -4.77
N VAL A 3 -6.26 -5.94 -3.67
CA VAL A 3 -5.64 -4.61 -3.59
C VAL A 3 -4.30 -4.74 -2.89
N VAL A 4 -3.24 -4.23 -3.49
CA VAL A 4 -1.91 -4.17 -2.86
C VAL A 4 -1.77 -2.82 -2.15
N ALA A 5 -1.57 -2.85 -0.84
CA ALA A 5 -1.18 -1.68 -0.08
C ALA A 5 0.35 -1.52 -0.16
N ALA A 6 0.80 -0.40 -0.72
CA ALA A 6 2.22 -0.06 -0.89
C ALA A 6 2.92 0.31 0.44
N THR A 7 2.81 -0.56 1.45
CA THR A 7 3.42 -0.42 2.77
C THR A 7 3.58 -1.77 3.46
N ASN A 8 4.65 -1.91 4.25
CA ASN A 8 4.86 -3.04 5.17
C ASN A 8 4.53 -2.70 6.62
N ASN A 9 3.97 -1.51 6.89
CA ASN A 9 3.58 -1.14 8.24
C ASN A 9 2.32 -1.93 8.65
N ARG A 10 2.49 -2.84 9.63
CA ARG A 10 1.42 -3.73 10.11
C ARG A 10 0.19 -2.99 10.64
N HIS A 11 0.38 -1.86 11.33
CA HIS A 11 -0.74 -1.07 11.86
C HIS A 11 -1.55 -0.44 10.72
N LYS A 12 -0.88 0.18 9.74
CA LYS A 12 -1.55 0.75 8.56
C LYS A 12 -2.28 -0.31 7.74
N LEU A 13 -1.68 -1.49 7.57
CA LEU A 13 -2.31 -2.61 6.88
C LEU A 13 -3.59 -3.06 7.58
N GLN A 14 -3.58 -3.14 8.90
CA GLN A 14 -4.75 -3.51 9.67
C GLN A 14 -5.88 -2.48 9.49
N GLU A 15 -5.57 -1.19 9.60
CA GLU A 15 -6.55 -0.11 9.37
C GLU A 15 -7.16 -0.16 7.97
N ILE A 16 -6.34 -0.34 6.93
CA ILE A 16 -6.83 -0.41 5.54
C ILE A 16 -7.70 -1.65 5.34
N ARG A 17 -7.32 -2.80 5.92
CA ARG A 17 -8.13 -4.02 5.91
C ARG A 17 -9.48 -3.79 6.57
N ASP A 18 -9.50 -3.15 7.73
CA ASP A 18 -10.74 -2.87 8.45
C ASP A 18 -11.68 -1.92 7.70
N ILE A 19 -11.15 -0.95 6.97
CA ILE A 19 -11.93 -0.04 6.12
C ILE A 19 -12.53 -0.77 4.92
N LEU A 20 -11.77 -1.67 4.29
CA LEU A 20 -12.14 -2.28 3.01
C LEU A 20 -12.81 -3.65 3.12
N LYS A 21 -12.82 -4.27 4.32
CA LYS A 21 -13.37 -5.63 4.53
C LYS A 21 -14.84 -5.75 4.09
N ASP A 22 -15.66 -4.75 4.41
CA ASP A 22 -17.10 -4.78 4.14
C ASP A 22 -17.41 -4.58 2.65
N MET A 23 -16.42 -4.16 1.86
CA MET A 23 -16.52 -3.97 0.42
C MET A 23 -16.04 -5.20 -0.38
N GLY A 24 -15.63 -6.29 0.28
CA GLY A 24 -15.18 -7.52 -0.39
C GLY A 24 -13.78 -7.43 -1.02
N TYR A 25 -12.95 -6.49 -0.56
CA TYR A 25 -11.56 -6.38 -0.98
C TYR A 25 -10.64 -7.23 -0.11
N LYS A 26 -9.69 -7.91 -0.75
CA LYS A 26 -8.57 -8.57 -0.08
C LYS A 26 -7.34 -7.67 -0.18
N VAL A 27 -6.88 -7.17 0.97
CA VAL A 27 -5.73 -6.25 1.04
C VAL A 27 -4.44 -7.03 1.31
N LEU A 28 -3.54 -7.01 0.34
CA LEU A 28 -2.20 -7.61 0.36
C LEU A 28 -1.16 -6.55 0.73
N SER A 29 -0.15 -6.94 1.50
CA SER A 29 1.07 -6.14 1.75
C SER A 29 2.12 -6.37 0.66
N LEU A 30 3.19 -5.56 0.64
CA LEU A 30 4.32 -5.79 -0.29
C LEU A 30 4.99 -7.15 -0.03
N GLN A 31 5.11 -7.54 1.23
CA GLN A 31 5.61 -8.87 1.61
C GLN A 31 4.73 -10.00 1.09
N ASP A 32 3.40 -9.86 1.14
CA ASP A 32 2.47 -10.89 0.65
C ASP A 32 2.61 -11.16 -0.85
N VAL A 33 3.08 -10.17 -1.62
CA VAL A 33 3.33 -10.28 -3.07
C VAL A 33 4.81 -10.43 -3.41
N GLY A 34 5.68 -10.60 -2.42
CA GLY A 34 7.13 -10.81 -2.62
C GLY A 34 7.87 -9.59 -3.20
N ILE A 35 7.33 -8.38 -3.03
CA ILE A 35 7.95 -7.14 -3.50
C ILE A 35 8.80 -6.55 -2.38
N GLU A 36 10.11 -6.54 -2.60
CA GLU A 36 11.08 -5.83 -1.78
C GLU A 36 11.65 -4.66 -2.58
N VAL A 37 11.04 -3.49 -2.40
CA VAL A 37 11.47 -2.25 -3.05
C VAL A 37 11.58 -1.15 -2.02
N ASP A 38 12.68 -0.40 -2.09
CA ASP A 38 12.84 0.84 -1.35
C ASP A 38 12.39 2.00 -2.26
N ILE A 39 11.22 2.56 -1.95
CA ILE A 39 10.60 3.61 -2.78
C ILE A 39 11.03 4.96 -2.23
N GLU A 40 11.75 5.73 -3.05
CA GLU A 40 12.19 7.06 -2.67
C GLU A 40 11.01 8.05 -2.53
N GLU A 41 10.78 8.56 -1.33
CA GLU A 41 9.72 9.52 -1.02
C GLU A 41 10.20 10.96 -1.22
N THR A 42 10.32 11.39 -2.48
CA THR A 42 10.82 12.75 -2.85
C THR A 42 9.76 13.85 -2.86
N GLY A 43 8.50 13.51 -2.54
CA GLY A 43 7.39 14.45 -2.48
C GLY A 43 7.50 15.42 -1.30
N LYS A 44 6.88 16.59 -1.44
CA LYS A 44 6.84 17.64 -0.41
C LYS A 44 5.66 17.48 0.54
N THR A 45 4.71 16.60 0.22
CA THR A 45 3.49 16.35 0.98
C THR A 45 3.24 14.85 1.16
N PHE A 46 2.47 14.50 2.20
CA PHE A 46 2.05 13.11 2.42
C PHE A 46 1.27 12.53 1.23
N ARG A 47 0.46 13.36 0.55
CA ARG A 47 -0.30 12.95 -0.63
C ARG A 47 0.61 12.59 -1.80
N GLU A 48 1.64 13.40 -2.05
CA GLU A 48 2.62 13.13 -3.11
C GLU A 48 3.37 11.83 -2.82
N ASN A 49 3.85 11.64 -1.60
CA ASN A 49 4.55 10.41 -1.21
C ASN A 49 3.67 9.17 -1.29
N ALA A 50 2.39 9.26 -0.90
CA ALA A 50 1.43 8.17 -1.08
C ALA A 50 1.21 7.82 -2.57
N LEU A 51 1.12 8.83 -3.44
CA LEU A 51 0.97 8.63 -4.89
C LEU A 51 2.23 8.06 -5.54
N ILE A 52 3.42 8.51 -5.16
CA ILE A 52 4.70 7.96 -5.64
C ILE A 52 4.74 6.46 -5.34
N LYS A 53 4.47 6.07 -4.08
CA LYS A 53 4.45 4.66 -3.68
C LYS A 53 3.41 3.83 -4.43
N ALA A 54 2.18 4.33 -4.55
CA ALA A 54 1.13 3.60 -5.25
C ALA A 54 1.45 3.41 -6.75
N ARG A 55 2.03 4.43 -7.39
CA ARG A 55 2.43 4.35 -8.81
C ARG A 55 3.60 3.41 -9.03
N GLU A 56 4.59 3.41 -8.14
CA GLU A 56 5.76 2.53 -8.29
C GLU A 56 5.34 1.05 -8.23
N ILE A 57 4.43 0.70 -7.32
CA ILE A 57 3.96 -0.68 -7.13
C ILE A 57 2.98 -1.14 -8.23
N HIS A 58 2.28 -0.21 -8.88
CA HIS A 58 1.35 -0.55 -9.96
C HIS A 58 2.05 -0.82 -11.31
N LYS A 59 3.33 -0.46 -11.46
CA LYS A 59 4.10 -0.75 -12.69
C LYS A 59 4.25 -2.25 -12.90
#